data_AF-A0A7T4X2L9-F1
#
_entry.id   AF-A0A7T4X2L9-F1
#
_cell.length_a   1.000
_cell.length_b   1.000
_cell.length_c   1.000
_cell.angle_alpha   90.00
_cell.angle_beta   90.00
_cell.angle_gamma   90.00
#
_symmetry.space_group_name_H-M   'P 1'
#
loop_
_entity.id
_entity.type
_entity.pdbx_description
1 polymer ?
#
loop_
_entity_poly.entity_id
_entity_poly.type
_entity_poly.pdbx_seq_one_letter_code
_entity_poly.pdbx_strand_id
1 'polypeptide(L)'
;MKNDGFLLFDSILSLVIFSTLLMLIPAILHIQKIDDDSQNQVEFYRHLYIKSLLMEEDEFINYAKNEHKINEIKCKEKLSDLCP
;
A
#
# COMPACT_ATOMS: atom_id res chain seq x y z
N MET A 1 -51.72 -15.78 12.33
CA MET A 1 -51.17 -14.41 12.21
C MET A 1 -50.31 -14.10 13.41
N LYS A 2 -49.00 -14.35 13.32
CA LYS A 2 -47.94 -13.86 14.22
C LYS A 2 -46.56 -14.08 13.55
N ASN A 3 -46.44 -13.73 12.26
CA ASN A 3 -45.18 -13.86 11.51
C ASN A 3 -44.44 -12.52 11.34
N ASP A 4 -45.09 -11.40 11.62
CA ASP A 4 -44.52 -10.07 11.34
C ASP A 4 -43.33 -9.74 12.25
N GLY A 5 -43.32 -10.23 13.49
CA GLY A 5 -42.20 -10.05 14.42
C GLY A 5 -40.95 -10.86 14.07
N PHE A 6 -41.13 -12.02 13.41
CA PHE A 6 -40.01 -12.87 12.97
C PHE A 6 -39.32 -12.26 11.74
N LEU A 7 -40.11 -11.78 10.78
CA LEU A 7 -39.62 -11.06 9.60
C LEU A 7 -38.89 -9.75 9.96
N LEU A 8 -39.35 -9.02 10.97
CA LEU A 8 -38.68 -7.82 11.48
C LEU A 8 -37.32 -8.13 12.09
N PHE A 9 -37.23 -9.18 12.90
CA PHE A 9 -35.96 -9.60 13.51
C PHE A 9 -34.94 -10.05 12.47
N ASP A 10 -35.35 -10.83 11.48
CA ASP A 10 -34.49 -11.28 10.38
C ASP A 10 -34.01 -10.09 9.52
N SER A 11 -34.86 -9.10 9.31
CA SER A 11 -34.50 -7.87 8.58
C SER A 11 -33.47 -7.04 9.33
N ILE A 12 -33.65 -6.88 10.65
CA ILE A 12 -32.70 -6.15 11.51
C ILE A 12 -31.36 -6.90 11.56
N LEU A 13 -31.38 -8.22 11.74
CA LEU A 13 -30.18 -9.05 11.74
C LEU A 13 -29.42 -8.94 10.42
N SER A 14 -30.12 -9.01 9.30
CA SER A 14 -29.54 -8.83 7.97
C SER A 14 -28.90 -7.46 7.82
N LEU A 15 -29.57 -6.40 8.29
CA LEU A 15 -29.05 -5.03 8.23
C LEU A 15 -27.79 -4.86 9.08
N VAL A 16 -27.71 -5.48 10.26
CA VAL A 16 -26.50 -5.50 11.08
C VAL A 16 -25.37 -6.18 10.35
N ILE A 17 -25.60 -7.36 9.77
CA ILE A 17 -24.59 -8.10 9.00
C ILE A 17 -24.08 -7.24 7.83
N PHE A 18 -24.98 -6.67 7.02
CA PHE A 18 -24.59 -5.79 5.92
C PHE A 18 -23.81 -4.56 6.38
N SER A 19 -24.20 -3.94 7.51
CA SER A 19 -23.47 -2.79 8.04
C SER A 19 -22.03 -3.15 8.43
N THR A 20 -21.82 -4.32 9.04
CA THR A 20 -20.49 -4.79 9.42
C THR A 20 -19.64 -5.10 8.20
N LEU A 21 -20.22 -5.70 7.15
CA LEU A 21 -19.53 -5.94 5.89
C LEU A 21 -19.12 -4.63 5.20
N LEU A 22 -20.00 -3.62 5.19
CA LEU A 22 -19.69 -2.31 4.61
C LEU A 22 -18.55 -1.60 5.35
N MET A 23 -18.44 -1.77 6.67
CA MET A 23 -17.32 -1.23 7.45
C MET A 23 -15.97 -1.89 7.11
N LEU A 24 -15.96 -3.07 6.50
CA LEU A 24 -14.72 -3.75 6.08
C LEU A 24 -14.17 -3.22 4.75
N ILE A 25 -15.00 -2.57 3.93
CA ILE A 25 -14.57 -2.07 2.61
C ILE A 25 -13.36 -1.13 2.70
N PRO A 26 -13.35 -0.10 3.58
CA PRO A 26 -12.19 0.78 3.72
C PRO A 26 -10.92 0.03 4.14
N ALA A 27 -11.04 -1.00 4.98
CA ALA A 27 -9.90 -1.81 5.40
C ALA A 27 -9.30 -2.59 4.23
N ILE A 28 -10.16 -3.19 3.38
CA ILE A 28 -9.71 -3.90 2.18
C ILE A 28 -9.02 -2.95 1.21
N LEU A 29 -9.60 -1.79 0.95
CA LEU A 29 -9.00 -0.76 0.08
C LEU A 29 -7.66 -0.28 0.62
N HIS A 30 -7.54 -0.12 1.94
CA HIS A 30 -6.28 0.26 2.56
C HIS A 30 -5.22 -0.83 2.43
N ILE A 31 -5.58 -2.10 2.62
CA ILE A 31 -4.65 -3.23 2.45
C ILE A 31 -4.16 -3.30 1.01
N GLN A 32 -5.05 -3.15 0.03
CA GLN A 32 -4.68 -3.12 -1.38
C GLN A 32 -3.70 -1.99 -1.69
N LYS A 33 -3.97 -0.79 -1.19
CA LYS A 33 -3.05 0.34 -1.33
C LYS A 33 -1.67 0.06 -0.73
N ILE A 34 -1.61 -0.57 0.44
CA ILE A 34 -0.33 -0.95 1.07
C ILE A 34 0.40 -1.99 0.22
N ASP A 35 -0.32 -2.96 -0.34
CA ASP A 35 0.27 -3.99 -1.19
C ASP A 35 0.86 -3.38 -2.46
N ASP A 36 0.10 -2.52 -3.15
CA ASP A 36 0.57 -1.79 -4.34
C ASP A 36 1.79 -0.92 -4.01
N ASP A 37 1.74 -0.14 -2.92
CA ASP A 37 2.87 0.70 -2.48
C ASP A 37 4.11 -0.16 -2.14
N SER A 38 3.91 -1.34 -1.55
CA SER A 38 4.99 -2.27 -1.23
C SER A 38 5.62 -2.88 -2.48
N GLN A 39 4.80 -3.26 -3.47
CA GLN A 39 5.30 -3.78 -4.75
C GLN A 39 6.12 -2.70 -5.48
N ASN A 40 5.61 -1.47 -5.56
CA ASN A 40 6.32 -0.34 -6.16
C ASN A 40 7.68 -0.08 -5.49
N GLN A 41 7.73 -0.15 -4.15
CA GLN A 41 8.99 -0.02 -3.42
C GLN A 41 9.98 -1.14 -3.77
N VAL A 42 9.52 -2.39 -3.82
CA VAL A 42 10.38 -3.53 -4.15
C VAL A 42 10.95 -3.40 -5.56
N GLU A 43 10.12 -3.03 -6.53
CA GLU A 43 10.56 -2.81 -7.92
C GLU A 43 11.58 -1.68 -8.02
N PHE A 44 11.33 -0.56 -7.35
CA PHE A 44 12.27 0.56 -7.30
C PHE A 44 13.63 0.17 -6.71
N TYR A 45 13.64 -0.51 -5.55
CA TYR A 45 14.91 -0.93 -4.94
C TYR A 45 15.64 -1.97 -5.78
N ARG A 46 14.89 -2.86 -6.46
CA ARG A 46 15.47 -3.80 -7.41
C ARG A 46 16.11 -3.08 -8.59
N HIS A 47 15.46 -2.05 -9.12
CA HIS A 47 16.00 -1.23 -10.19
C HIS A 47 17.27 -0.51 -9.77
N LEU A 48 17.29 0.12 -8.59
CA LEU A 48 18.49 0.74 -8.02
C LEU A 48 19.62 -0.28 -7.85
N TYR A 49 19.32 -1.48 -7.33
CA TYR A 49 20.32 -2.53 -7.17
C TYR A 49 20.93 -2.98 -8.51
N ILE A 50 20.11 -3.13 -9.56
CA ILE A 50 20.62 -3.46 -10.89
C ILE A 50 21.54 -2.34 -11.40
N LYS A 51 21.17 -1.07 -11.17
CA LYS A 51 21.97 0.09 -11.58
C LYS A 51 23.28 0.19 -10.81
N SER A 52 23.31 -0.15 -9.52
CA SER A 52 24.54 -0.15 -8.72
C SER A 52 25.55 -1.22 -9.19
N LEU A 53 25.09 -2.26 -9.88
CA LEU A 53 25.99 -3.26 -10.49
C LEU A 53 26.58 -2.82 -11.82
N LEU A 54 26.01 -1.79 -12.45
CA LEU A 54 26.37 -1.35 -13.82
C LEU A 54 27.11 -0.01 -13.85
N MET A 55 27.02 0.78 -12.78
CA MET A 55 27.56 2.14 -12.68
C MET A 55 28.70 2.21 -11.68
N GLU A 56 29.61 3.16 -11.87
CA GLU A 56 30.59 3.51 -10.84
C GLU A 56 29.89 4.20 -9.66
N GLU A 57 30.48 4.10 -8.46
CA GLU A 57 29.87 4.51 -7.19
C GLU A 57 29.39 5.97 -7.20
N ASP A 58 30.22 6.90 -7.70
CA ASP A 58 29.90 8.33 -7.76
C ASP A 58 28.74 8.63 -8.74
N GLU A 59 28.67 7.91 -9.86
CA GLU A 59 27.60 8.06 -10.84
C GLU A 59 26.29 7.47 -10.31
N PHE A 60 26.38 6.33 -9.62
CA PHE A 60 25.25 5.66 -9.00
C PHE A 60 24.61 6.51 -7.89
N ILE A 61 25.40 7.16 -7.02
CA ILE A 61 24.86 8.00 -5.94
C ILE A 61 24.05 9.18 -6.52
N ASN A 62 24.56 9.82 -7.57
CA ASN A 62 23.85 10.91 -8.24
C ASN A 62 22.58 10.42 -8.95
N TYR A 63 22.63 9.24 -9.58
CA TYR A 63 21.47 8.59 -10.19
C TYR A 63 20.40 8.26 -9.15
N ALA A 64 20.77 7.63 -8.03
CA ALA A 64 19.86 7.23 -6.96
C ALA A 64 19.14 8.44 -6.33
N LYS A 65 19.86 9.54 -6.09
CA LYS A 65 19.27 10.79 -5.56
C LYS A 65 18.21 11.39 -6.50
N ASN A 66 18.47 11.35 -7.80
CA ASN A 66 17.51 11.82 -8.80
C ASN A 66 16.28 10.92 -8.88
N GLU A 67 16.47 9.59 -8.89
CA GLU A 67 15.39 8.62 -8.93
C GLU A 67 14.51 8.67 -7.68
N HIS A 68 15.09 8.88 -6.49
CA HIS A 68 14.33 9.08 -5.25
C HIS A 68 13.47 10.36 -5.30
N LYS A 69 13.98 11.44 -5.91
CA LYS A 69 13.25 12.71 -6.06
C LYS A 69 12.07 12.60 -7.04
N ILE A 70 12.22 11.80 -8.09
CA ILE A 70 11.18 11.62 -9.12
C ILE A 70 10.06 10.70 -8.63
N ASN A 71 10.40 9.62 -7.94
CA ASN A 71 9.42 8.58 -7.56
C ASN A 71 8.77 8.83 -6.19
N GLU A 72 9.15 9.89 -5.47
CA GLU A 72 8.60 10.28 -4.15
C GLU A 72 8.56 9.14 -3.10
N ILE A 73 9.42 8.12 -3.25
CA ILE A 73 9.47 6.98 -2.34
C ILE A 73 10.13 7.42 -1.04
N LYS A 74 9.41 7.26 0.07
CA LYS A 74 9.90 7.57 1.42
C LYS A 74 11.21 6.82 1.69
N CYS A 75 12.27 7.59 1.88
CA CYS A 75 13.57 7.05 2.25
C CYS A 75 13.52 6.43 3.65
N LYS A 76 13.96 5.18 3.75
CA LYS A 76 14.19 4.52 5.04
C LYS A 76 15.50 5.05 5.63
N GLU A 77 15.57 5.20 6.95
CA GLU A 77 16.73 5.76 7.67
C GLU A 77 18.08 5.11 7.30
N LYS A 78 18.08 3.84 6.90
CA LYS A 78 19.29 3.11 6.48
C LYS A 78 19.85 3.52 5.11
N LEU A 79 19.12 4.33 4.34
CA LEU A 79 19.47 4.76 2.97
C LEU A 79 19.69 6.28 2.90
N SER A 80 19.96 6.93 4.04
CA SER A 80 20.12 8.39 4.14
C SER A 80 21.08 8.98 3.12
N ASP A 81 22.15 8.25 2.78
CA ASP A 81 23.23 8.75 1.91
C ASP A 81 22.83 8.79 0.43
N LEU A 82 21.83 7.99 0.05
CA LEU A 82 21.28 7.87 -1.31
C LEU A 82 20.05 8.75 -1.53
N CYS A 83 19.61 9.45 -0.48
CA CYS A 83 18.45 10.31 -0.49
C CYS A 83 18.89 11.78 -0.49
N PRO A 84 18.10 12.68 -1.11
CA PRO A 84 18.35 14.12 -1.02
C PRO A 84 18.18 14.66 0.40
#